data_AF-A0A2G8JLJ5-F1
#
_entry.id   AF-A0A2G8JLJ5-F1
#
_cell.length_a   1.000
_cell.length_b   1.000
_cell.length_c   1.000
_cell.angle_alpha   90.00
_cell.angle_beta   90.00
_cell.angle_gamma   90.00
#
_symmetry.space_group_name_H-M   'P 1'
#
loop_
_entity.id
_entity.type
_entity.pdbx_description
1 polymer ?
#
loop_
_entity_poly.entity_id
_entity_poly.type
_entity_poly.pdbx_seq_one_letter_code
_entity_poly.pdbx_strand_id
1 'polypeptide(L)' 'MPNSSNTFDALWEDRDVRFDINPSSMGMRPGEFPVDVLDSVEDTKGNNGER' A
#
# COMPACT_ATOMS: atom_id res chain seq x y z
N MET A 1 32.13 -1.02 -10.90
CA MET A 1 30.82 -0.45 -11.25
C MET A 1 29.91 -0.66 -10.05
N PRO A 2 29.21 0.35 -9.52
CA PRO A 2 28.30 0.10 -8.42
C PRO A 2 27.12 -0.72 -8.94
N ASN A 3 26.79 -1.80 -8.23
CA ASN A 3 25.64 -2.66 -8.47
C ASN A 3 24.39 -1.79 -8.62
N SER A 4 23.76 -1.82 -9.79
CA SER A 4 22.38 -1.37 -9.97
C SER A 4 21.49 -2.37 -9.23
N SER A 5 21.39 -2.24 -7.91
CA SER A 5 20.33 -2.89 -7.14
C SER A 5 19.02 -2.46 -7.79
N ASN A 6 18.32 -3.43 -8.37
CA ASN A 6 17.13 -3.22 -9.18
C ASN A 6 16.06 -2.54 -8.30
N THR A 7 15.99 -1.21 -8.34
CA THR A 7 15.09 -0.39 -7.50
C THR A 7 13.63 -0.78 -7.69
N PHE A 8 13.32 -1.38 -8.84
CA PHE A 8 12.02 -1.93 -9.18
C PHE A 8 11.61 -3.14 -8.36
N ASP A 9 12.54 -3.96 -7.83
CA ASP A 9 12.17 -5.11 -6.98
C ASP A 9 11.67 -4.67 -5.59
N ALA A 10 11.89 -3.40 -5.22
CA ALA A 10 11.41 -2.82 -3.96
C ALA A 10 10.04 -2.11 -4.08
N LEU A 11 9.47 -1.98 -5.28
CA LEU A 11 8.15 -1.37 -5.53
C LEU A 11 7.11 -2.47 -5.65
N TRP A 12 6.24 -2.56 -4.65
CA TRP A 12 5.23 -3.63 -4.56
C TRP A 12 3.80 -3.10 -4.64
N GLU A 13 3.60 -1.81 -4.35
CA GLU A 13 2.31 -1.15 -4.22
C GLU A 13 1.46 -1.23 -5.51
N ASP A 14 2.09 -1.39 -6.67
CA ASP A 14 1.45 -1.57 -7.98
C ASP A 14 1.47 -3.02 -8.50
N ARG A 15 2.01 -3.99 -7.72
CA ARG A 15 2.27 -5.38 -8.19
C ARG A 15 1.71 -6.47 -7.30
N ASP A 16 1.65 -6.25 -5.99
CA ASP A 16 1.25 -7.24 -5.01
C ASP A 16 0.03 -6.77 -4.21
N VAL A 17 -0.82 -7.71 -3.79
CA VAL A 17 -1.87 -7.47 -2.78
C VAL A 17 -1.36 -7.97 -1.43
N ARG A 18 -1.23 -7.07 -0.45
CA ARG A 18 -0.72 -7.39 0.90
C ARG A 18 -1.73 -6.98 1.98
N PHE A 19 -1.79 -7.76 3.04
CA PHE A 19 -2.64 -7.54 4.21
C PHE A 19 -1.76 -7.29 5.44
N ASP A 20 -2.29 -6.65 6.48
CA ASP A 20 -1.62 -6.38 7.77
C ASP A 20 -0.23 -5.71 7.62
N ILE A 21 -0.11 -4.79 6.66
CA ILE A 21 1.13 -4.07 6.42
C ILE A 21 1.50 -3.18 7.61
N ASN A 22 2.80 -2.94 7.81
CA ASN A 22 3.25 -2.01 8.83
C ASN A 22 2.68 -0.60 8.54
N PRO A 23 2.23 0.16 9.56
CA PRO A 23 1.77 1.53 9.35
C PRO A 23 2.78 2.46 8.65
N SER A 24 4.08 2.23 8.81
CA SER A 24 5.11 2.98 8.08
C SER A 24 5.05 2.76 6.56
N SER A 25 4.49 1.64 6.11
CA SER A 25 4.28 1.29 4.70
C SER A 25 2.93 1.78 4.14
N MET A 26 2.05 2.36 4.97
CA MET A 26 0.78 2.94 4.50
C MET A 26 0.93 4.36 3.94
N GLY A 27 2.08 5.02 4.17
CA GLY A 27 2.36 6.34 3.63
C GLY A 27 2.62 6.31 2.12
N MET A 28 2.25 7.39 1.43
CA MET A 28 2.51 7.55 -0.01
C MET A 28 4.02 7.53 -0.29
N ARG A 29 4.43 6.80 -1.33
CA ARG A 29 5.82 6.83 -1.82
C ARG A 29 6.12 8.10 -2.61
N PRO A 30 7.41 8.48 -2.77
CA PRO A 30 7.78 9.53 -3.70
C PRO A 30 7.24 9.25 -5.11
N GLY A 31 6.39 10.15 -5.61
CA GLY A 31 5.71 10.02 -6.90
C GLY A 31 4.24 9.62 -6.81
N GLU A 32 3.78 9.14 -5.66
CA GLU A 32 2.37 8.86 -5.38
C GLU A 32 1.69 10.08 -4.75
N PHE A 33 0.38 10.21 -4.99
CA PHE A 33 -0.45 11.24 -4.37
C PHE A 33 -1.89 10.72 -4.21
N PRO A 34 -2.61 11.16 -3.16
CA PRO A 34 -4.01 10.82 -2.99
C PRO A 34 -4.84 11.50 -4.08
N VAL A 35 -5.65 10.71 -4.79
CA VAL A 35 -6.59 11.25 -5.79
C VAL A 35 -7.90 11.67 -5.14
N ASP A 36 -8.43 10.82 -4.25
CA ASP A 36 -9.67 11.05 -3.51
C ASP A 36 -9.64 10.30 -2.17
N VAL A 37 -10.47 10.72 -1.21
CA VAL A 37 -10.58 10.12 0.12
C VAL A 37 -12.06 10.01 0.49
N LEU A 38 -12.46 8.81 0.90
CA LEU A 38 -13.79 8.53 1.42
C LEU A 38 -13.68 7.88 2.80
N ASP A 39 -14.32 8.50 3.78
CA ASP A 39 -14.37 7.99 5.15
C ASP A 39 -15.51 6.98 5.33
N SER A 40 -15.43 6.18 6.41
CA SER A 40 -16.48 5.22 6.82
C SER A 40 -16.79 4.14 5.78
N VAL A 41 -15.76 3.66 5.07
CA VAL A 41 -15.88 2.55 4.11
C VAL A 41 -15.87 1.21 4.87
N GLU A 42 -16.97 0.45 4.78
CA GLU A 42 -17.11 -0.87 5.40
C GLU A 42 -16.42 -1.97 4.57
N ASP A 43 -15.55 -2.78 5.19
CA ASP A 43 -15.04 -4.00 4.57
C ASP A 43 -16.08 -5.12 4.64
N THR A 44 -16.58 -5.55 3.49
CA THR A 44 -17.66 -6.54 3.37
C THR A 44 -17.17 -7.98 3.20
N LYS A 45 -15.86 -8.18 2.96
CA LYS A 45 -15.26 -9.52 2.83
C LYS A 45 -14.57 -9.99 4.11
N GLY A 46 -14.26 -9.08 5.02
CA GLY A 46 -13.94 -9.38 6.41
C GLY A 46 -15.20 -9.66 7.22
N ASN A 47 -15.31 -10.86 7.78
CA ASN A 47 -16.38 -11.24 8.71
C ASN A 47 -16.16 -10.71 10.14
N ASN A 48 -15.45 -9.58 10.29
CA ASN A 48 -15.01 -9.04 11.58
C ASN A 48 -15.95 -7.98 12.17
N GLY A 49 -16.91 -7.43 11.40
CA GLY A 49 -17.85 -6.43 11.93
C GLY A 49 -17.19 -5.16 12.46
N GLU A 50 -15.97 -4.85 12.03
CA GLU A 50 -15.29 -3.60 12.36
C GLU A 50 -15.86 -2.45 11.53
N ARG A 51 -16.05 -1.30 12.18
CA ARG A 51 -16.64 -0.08 11.64
C ARG A 51 -15.57 0.97 11.39
#